data_AF-A0A1Y4K0D2-F1
#
_entry.id   AF-A0A1Y4K0D2-F1
#
_cell.length_a   1.000
_cell.length_b   1.000
_cell.length_c   1.000
_cell.angle_alpha   90.00
_cell.angle_beta   90.00
_cell.angle_gamma   90.00
#
_symmetry.space_group_name_H-M   'P 1'
#
loop_
_entity.id
_entity.type
_entity.pdbx_description
1 polymer ?
#
loop_
_entity_poly.entity_id
_entity_poly.type
_entity_poly.pdbx_seq_one_letter_code
_entity_poly.pdbx_strand_id
1 'polypeptide(L)'
;MTDYSAGAIAPKTANELTASFSADRANRVARNAVTSMNVHAAARDVARLRTYHDTFGVSRKRTGKVTNQRHSGRCWMFSAFNVARATTMELLDVDDFEFSQAYGFFYDKLEKFNVGLEYVIETADLPCDSREVAALLEHSMGDGNYYPAAMNIIRKWGLVPKDAMPESACTKDADQMNAQLERLFRKSAMELRRLVASGADMGAVRAAKDSMVAQCHQVLAVCLGEPPLTIDVEIPVGKACKVDPERLVVQEGAEVDEKDGPRRLLVDRGITPQEFAARYVPFDPSDYVQLEHLPGASRPFGTVYHRRFSDTMAGGVPVKFLNVPFEVLEDAAVASLRAGVPCEMACDVSQQFPRRIEDFPGVLACDTMDFEGLFGVDLSMSREDMLDAHETRNTHAMTFQGVQLGDDGRPVAWRIENSWGEDSCKDGYLVASAEWYRTYGGEVVVRREFVPAEYLELWDSAPVVEVEPWTNVGCALAPRS
;
A
#
# COMPACT_ATOMS: atom_id res chain seq x y z
N MET A 1 -14.08 54.47 -13.37
CA MET A 1 -13.21 54.28 -12.20
C MET A 1 -13.25 52.81 -11.86
N THR A 2 -12.21 52.06 -12.20
CA THR A 2 -12.07 50.68 -11.73
C THR A 2 -10.80 50.64 -10.90
N ASP A 3 -10.91 51.18 -9.71
CA ASP A 3 -9.89 51.01 -8.68
C ASP A 3 -10.19 49.65 -8.05
N TYR A 4 -9.58 48.60 -8.61
CA TYR A 4 -9.68 47.27 -8.02
C TYR A 4 -8.90 47.28 -6.70
N SER A 5 -9.45 46.67 -5.65
CA SER A 5 -8.75 46.58 -4.37
C SER A 5 -7.38 45.92 -4.54
N ALA A 6 -6.40 46.33 -3.74
CA ALA A 6 -5.11 45.66 -3.67
C ALA A 6 -5.31 44.14 -3.47
N GLY A 7 -4.71 43.34 -4.37
CA GLY A 7 -4.86 41.88 -4.41
C GLY A 7 -5.80 41.35 -5.49
N ALA A 8 -6.62 42.18 -6.12
CA ALA A 8 -7.48 41.76 -7.23
C ALA A 8 -6.74 41.80 -8.58
N ILE A 9 -6.98 40.81 -9.45
CA ILE A 9 -6.47 40.79 -10.82
C ILE A 9 -7.32 41.75 -11.67
N ALA A 10 -6.72 42.84 -12.13
CA ALA A 10 -7.40 43.78 -13.01
C ALA A 10 -7.61 43.17 -14.42
N PRO A 11 -8.77 43.36 -15.09
CA PRO A 11 -9.02 42.86 -16.44
C PRO A 11 -8.00 43.36 -17.48
N LYS A 12 -7.48 44.58 -17.32
CA LYS A 12 -6.42 45.10 -18.19
C LYS A 12 -5.16 44.23 -18.12
N THR A 13 -4.72 43.88 -16.91
CA THR A 13 -3.57 43.00 -16.69
C THR A 13 -3.81 41.62 -17.31
N ALA A 14 -4.98 41.02 -17.10
CA ALA A 14 -5.33 39.74 -17.71
C ALA A 14 -5.31 39.77 -19.26
N ASN A 15 -5.82 40.86 -19.85
CA ASN A 15 -5.79 41.07 -21.30
C ASN A 15 -4.35 41.21 -21.83
N GLU A 16 -3.49 41.95 -21.13
CA GLU A 16 -2.07 42.10 -21.48
C GLU A 16 -1.33 40.76 -21.42
N LEU A 17 -1.57 39.95 -20.38
CA LEU A 17 -1.04 38.60 -20.26
C LEU A 17 -1.50 37.71 -21.43
N THR A 18 -2.79 37.75 -21.78
CA THR A 18 -3.37 36.97 -22.89
C THR A 18 -2.76 37.36 -24.25
N ALA A 19 -2.56 38.66 -24.48
CA ALA A 19 -1.95 39.17 -25.69
C ALA A 19 -0.47 38.73 -25.79
N SER A 20 0.28 38.83 -24.70
CA SER A 20 1.68 38.36 -24.61
C SER A 20 1.78 36.86 -24.87
N PHE A 21 0.94 36.05 -24.23
CA PHE A 21 0.87 34.61 -24.45
C PHE A 21 0.67 34.25 -25.93
N SER A 22 -0.27 34.94 -26.59
CA SER A 22 -0.61 34.68 -27.99
C SER A 22 0.48 35.13 -28.97
N ALA A 23 1.36 36.06 -28.58
CA ALA A 23 2.48 36.52 -29.40
C ALA A 23 3.65 35.51 -29.43
N ASP A 24 3.79 34.69 -28.39
CA ASP A 24 4.85 33.68 -28.31
C ASP A 24 4.55 32.40 -29.12
N ARG A 25 5.55 31.92 -29.87
CA ARG A 25 5.40 30.73 -30.74
C ARG A 25 5.24 29.44 -29.92
N ALA A 26 6.05 29.24 -28.88
CA ALA A 26 6.03 28.03 -28.07
C ALA A 26 4.69 27.90 -27.35
N ASN A 27 4.20 28.99 -26.76
CA ASN A 27 2.89 29.06 -26.11
C ASN A 27 1.74 28.67 -27.04
N ARG A 28 1.74 29.15 -28.30
CA ARG A 28 0.71 28.76 -29.28
C ARG A 28 0.76 27.28 -29.62
N VAL A 29 1.96 26.70 -29.78
CA VAL A 29 2.14 25.27 -30.08
C VAL A 29 1.70 24.42 -28.90
N ALA A 30 2.18 24.74 -27.70
CA ALA A 30 1.81 24.07 -26.45
C ALA A 30 0.29 24.12 -26.23
N ARG A 31 -0.33 25.30 -26.36
CA ARG A 31 -1.79 25.46 -26.28
C ARG A 31 -2.49 24.51 -27.26
N ASN A 32 -2.12 24.55 -28.55
CA ASN A 32 -2.79 23.72 -29.56
C ASN A 32 -2.68 22.23 -29.23
N ALA A 33 -1.52 21.75 -28.76
CA ALA A 33 -1.34 20.37 -28.34
C ALA A 33 -2.21 20.04 -27.11
N VAL A 34 -2.08 20.79 -26.01
CA VAL A 34 -2.78 20.52 -24.75
C VAL A 34 -4.30 20.61 -24.91
N THR A 35 -4.82 21.59 -25.64
CA THR A 35 -6.27 21.69 -25.87
C THR A 35 -6.82 20.57 -26.75
N SER A 36 -5.97 19.86 -27.49
CA SER A 36 -6.38 18.77 -28.38
C SER A 36 -6.24 17.38 -27.72
N MET A 37 -5.24 17.18 -26.86
CA MET A 37 -4.91 15.86 -26.31
C MET A 37 -4.63 15.82 -24.80
N ASN A 38 -4.80 16.94 -24.10
CA ASN A 38 -4.52 17.10 -22.67
C ASN A 38 -3.00 17.10 -22.33
N VAL A 39 -2.67 17.50 -21.10
CA VAL A 39 -1.31 17.78 -20.62
C VAL A 39 -0.41 16.54 -20.68
N HIS A 40 -0.84 15.42 -20.10
CA HIS A 40 -0.03 14.20 -20.06
C HIS A 40 0.24 13.59 -21.44
N ALA A 41 -0.59 13.84 -22.46
CA ALA A 41 -0.29 13.38 -23.81
C ALA A 41 0.71 14.30 -24.51
N ALA A 42 0.56 15.61 -24.30
CA ALA A 42 1.40 16.63 -24.91
C ALA A 42 2.81 16.73 -24.31
N ALA A 43 2.98 16.41 -23.02
CA ALA A 43 4.25 16.52 -22.30
C ALA A 43 5.17 15.29 -22.44
N ARG A 44 4.81 14.27 -23.22
CA ARG A 44 5.57 13.01 -23.26
C ARG A 44 6.91 13.18 -23.97
N ASP A 45 7.99 12.74 -23.34
CA ASP A 45 9.29 12.58 -24.00
C ASP A 45 9.51 11.12 -24.42
N VAL A 46 9.17 10.83 -25.68
CA VAL A 46 9.35 9.50 -26.29
C VAL A 46 10.83 9.13 -26.41
N ALA A 47 11.73 10.09 -26.54
CA ALA A 47 13.16 9.81 -26.66
C ALA A 47 13.75 9.28 -25.34
N ARG A 48 13.16 9.67 -24.21
CA ARG A 48 13.46 9.16 -22.86
C ARG A 48 12.70 7.89 -22.53
N LEU A 49 11.40 7.82 -22.83
CA LEU A 49 10.60 6.61 -22.58
C LEU A 49 11.22 5.34 -23.19
N ARG A 50 11.76 5.44 -24.41
CA ARG A 50 12.39 4.29 -25.09
C ARG A 50 13.69 3.77 -24.48
N THR A 51 14.28 4.48 -23.51
CA THR A 51 15.50 4.02 -22.81
C THR A 51 15.19 3.17 -21.59
N TYR A 52 13.92 3.10 -21.17
CA TYR A 52 13.49 2.25 -20.08
C TYR A 52 13.15 0.85 -20.59
N HIS A 53 13.70 -0.15 -19.91
CA HIS A 53 13.55 -1.56 -20.27
C HIS A 53 13.23 -2.37 -19.03
N ASP A 54 12.39 -3.39 -19.21
CA ASP A 54 12.10 -4.39 -18.16
C ASP A 54 13.19 -5.47 -18.17
N THR A 55 14.42 -5.05 -17.94
CA THR A 55 15.60 -5.90 -17.86
C THR A 55 16.42 -5.45 -16.66
N PHE A 56 16.63 -6.36 -15.70
CA PHE A 56 17.22 -6.03 -14.42
C PHE A 56 18.31 -7.04 -14.03
N GLY A 57 19.44 -6.53 -13.56
CA GLY A 57 20.60 -7.34 -13.15
C GLY A 57 20.33 -8.22 -11.92
N VAL A 58 19.40 -7.81 -11.05
CA VAL A 58 18.86 -8.64 -9.96
C VAL A 58 17.35 -8.75 -10.18
N SER A 59 16.85 -9.98 -10.26
CA SER A 59 15.41 -10.26 -10.40
C SER A 59 15.04 -11.57 -9.73
N ARG A 60 13.85 -11.63 -9.18
CA ARG A 60 13.29 -12.88 -8.64
C ARG A 60 12.93 -13.83 -9.77
N LYS A 61 13.19 -15.13 -9.55
CA LYS A 61 12.91 -16.19 -10.53
C LYS A 61 11.43 -16.51 -10.64
N ARG A 62 10.74 -16.58 -9.49
CA ARG A 62 9.31 -16.90 -9.38
C ARG A 62 8.61 -15.78 -8.61
N THR A 63 7.70 -15.09 -9.27
CA THR A 63 6.93 -13.99 -8.69
C THR A 63 5.47 -14.37 -8.45
N GLY A 64 4.96 -15.39 -9.14
CA GLY A 64 3.53 -15.71 -9.19
C GLY A 64 2.81 -14.87 -10.25
N LYS A 65 1.54 -15.15 -10.48
CA LYS A 65 0.71 -14.29 -11.33
C LYS A 65 0.45 -12.96 -10.66
N VAL A 66 0.39 -11.89 -11.46
CA VAL A 66 0.08 -10.57 -10.96
C VAL A 66 -1.36 -10.53 -10.44
N THR A 67 -1.49 -10.06 -9.21
CA THR A 67 -2.77 -9.95 -8.50
C THR A 67 -3.60 -8.74 -8.95
N ASN A 68 -4.88 -8.67 -8.60
CA ASN A 68 -5.75 -7.56 -8.98
C ASN A 68 -6.73 -7.14 -7.86
N GLN A 69 -6.46 -5.99 -7.23
CA GLN A 69 -7.29 -5.38 -6.20
C GLN A 69 -8.56 -4.72 -6.74
N ARG A 70 -8.59 -4.43 -8.06
CA ARG A 70 -9.69 -3.75 -8.76
C ARG A 70 -10.06 -2.41 -8.10
N HIS A 71 -11.34 -2.12 -7.92
CA HIS A 71 -11.83 -0.86 -7.37
C HIS A 71 -11.92 -0.94 -5.84
N SER A 72 -10.76 -1.13 -5.19
CA SER A 72 -10.61 -1.12 -3.74
C SER A 72 -9.23 -0.59 -3.36
N GLY A 73 -9.09 -0.03 -2.16
CA GLY A 73 -7.83 0.52 -1.64
C GLY A 73 -6.92 -0.50 -0.95
N ARG A 74 -6.96 -1.78 -1.36
CA ARG A 74 -6.30 -2.90 -0.67
C ARG A 74 -4.81 -3.10 -1.02
N CYS A 75 -4.18 -2.16 -1.71
CA CYS A 75 -2.81 -2.27 -2.24
C CYS A 75 -1.77 -2.80 -1.23
N TRP A 76 -1.77 -2.25 -0.02
CA TRP A 76 -0.93 -2.66 1.11
C TRP A 76 -1.06 -4.15 1.46
N MET A 77 -2.29 -4.68 1.44
CA MET A 77 -2.55 -6.09 1.76
C MET A 77 -2.12 -7.00 0.61
N PHE A 78 -2.38 -6.57 -0.63
CA PHE A 78 -1.93 -7.31 -1.81
C PHE A 78 -0.41 -7.37 -1.85
N SER A 79 0.27 -6.25 -1.63
CA SER A 79 1.73 -6.19 -1.59
C SER A 79 2.30 -7.04 -0.45
N ALA A 80 1.80 -6.89 0.79
CA ALA A 80 2.22 -7.72 1.91
C ALA A 80 2.00 -9.22 1.66
N PHE A 81 0.88 -9.61 1.05
CA PHE A 81 0.60 -11.00 0.73
C PHE A 81 1.43 -11.51 -0.45
N ASN A 82 1.84 -10.63 -1.38
CA ASN A 82 2.80 -10.94 -2.44
C ASN A 82 4.20 -11.18 -1.88
N VAL A 83 4.58 -10.48 -0.80
CA VAL A 83 5.81 -10.79 -0.04
C VAL A 83 5.68 -12.14 0.66
N ALA A 84 4.59 -12.37 1.40
CA ALA A 84 4.38 -13.63 2.11
C ALA A 84 4.35 -14.85 1.16
N ARG A 85 3.68 -14.74 0.00
CA ARG A 85 3.49 -15.88 -0.91
C ARG A 85 4.80 -16.37 -1.49
N ALA A 86 5.82 -15.51 -1.60
CA ALA A 86 7.14 -15.91 -2.11
C ALA A 86 7.71 -17.11 -1.33
N THR A 87 7.66 -17.04 -0.01
CA THR A 87 8.16 -18.12 0.86
C THR A 87 7.27 -19.37 0.81
N THR A 88 5.96 -19.19 0.62
CA THR A 88 5.00 -20.30 0.46
C THR A 88 5.20 -21.02 -0.87
N MET A 89 5.43 -20.27 -1.95
CA MET A 89 5.75 -20.82 -3.27
C MET A 89 7.07 -21.61 -3.25
N GLU A 90 8.07 -21.13 -2.52
CA GLU A 90 9.33 -21.86 -2.31
C GLU A 90 9.13 -23.13 -1.48
N LEU A 91 8.30 -23.09 -0.43
CA LEU A 91 7.96 -24.25 0.40
C LEU A 91 7.23 -25.33 -0.40
N LEU A 92 6.24 -24.93 -1.20
CA LEU A 92 5.40 -25.81 -2.02
C LEU A 92 6.06 -26.21 -3.34
N ASP A 93 7.15 -25.54 -3.73
CA ASP A 93 7.81 -25.65 -5.03
C ASP A 93 6.83 -25.44 -6.20
N VAL A 94 6.13 -24.32 -6.21
CA VAL A 94 5.14 -23.95 -7.24
C VAL A 94 5.48 -22.62 -7.90
N ASP A 95 5.01 -22.43 -9.14
CA ASP A 95 5.23 -21.19 -9.90
C ASP A 95 4.15 -20.13 -9.64
N ASP A 96 3.02 -20.49 -9.04
CA ASP A 96 1.92 -19.58 -8.72
C ASP A 96 1.19 -20.01 -7.45
N PHE A 97 0.85 -19.03 -6.61
CA PHE A 97 0.04 -19.19 -5.41
C PHE A 97 -0.53 -17.83 -5.02
N GLU A 98 -1.75 -17.80 -4.47
CA GLU A 98 -2.34 -16.56 -3.99
C GLU A 98 -3.11 -16.81 -2.68
N PHE A 99 -2.89 -15.94 -1.69
CA PHE A 99 -3.70 -15.91 -0.47
C PHE A 99 -5.01 -15.16 -0.73
N SER A 100 -6.06 -15.46 0.05
CA SER A 100 -7.29 -14.69 -0.01
C SER A 100 -7.12 -13.30 0.60
N GLN A 101 -7.10 -12.28 -0.26
CA GLN A 101 -7.20 -10.88 0.18
C GLN A 101 -8.61 -10.55 0.66
N ALA A 102 -9.64 -11.28 0.22
CA ALA A 102 -11.01 -11.14 0.73
C ALA A 102 -11.10 -11.51 2.23
N TYR A 103 -10.42 -12.60 2.63
CA TYR A 103 -10.30 -13.03 4.02
C TYR A 103 -9.62 -11.98 4.89
N GLY A 104 -8.46 -11.48 4.43
CA GLY A 104 -7.75 -10.41 5.14
C GLY A 104 -8.59 -9.13 5.24
N PHE A 105 -9.28 -8.76 4.16
CA PHE A 105 -10.10 -7.54 4.10
C PHE A 105 -11.30 -7.58 5.04
N PHE A 106 -11.93 -8.76 5.22
CA PHE A 106 -12.99 -8.94 6.20
C PHE A 106 -12.50 -8.57 7.61
N TYR A 107 -11.38 -9.16 8.04
CA TYR A 107 -10.88 -8.93 9.38
C TYR A 107 -10.26 -7.54 9.57
N ASP A 108 -9.62 -6.97 8.53
CA ASP A 108 -9.18 -5.57 8.55
C ASP A 108 -10.34 -4.63 8.84
N LYS A 109 -11.45 -4.74 8.11
CA LYS A 109 -12.63 -3.88 8.31
C LYS A 109 -13.27 -4.07 9.67
N LEU A 110 -13.36 -5.31 10.15
CA LEU A 110 -13.93 -5.61 11.47
C LEU A 110 -13.08 -4.99 12.59
N GLU A 111 -11.77 -5.15 12.51
CA GLU A 111 -10.83 -4.67 13.53
C GLU A 111 -10.70 -3.14 13.48
N LYS A 112 -10.64 -2.53 12.29
CA LYS A 112 -10.72 -1.07 12.11
C LYS A 112 -11.97 -0.49 12.74
N PHE A 113 -13.12 -1.12 12.52
CA PHE A 113 -14.37 -0.67 13.13
C PHE A 113 -14.28 -0.73 14.66
N ASN A 114 -13.78 -1.84 15.22
CA ASN A 114 -13.62 -2.01 16.67
C ASN A 114 -12.65 -0.99 17.28
N VAL A 115 -11.47 -0.80 16.70
CA VAL A 115 -10.46 0.17 17.16
C VAL A 115 -10.91 1.61 16.96
N GLY A 116 -11.55 1.92 15.84
CA GLY A 116 -12.12 3.25 15.62
C GLY A 116 -13.12 3.63 16.72
N LEU A 117 -13.92 2.67 17.21
CA LEU A 117 -14.81 2.92 18.35
C LEU A 117 -14.06 3.06 19.68
N GLU A 118 -12.89 2.42 19.86
CA GLU A 118 -12.00 2.70 21.00
C GLU A 118 -11.53 4.15 20.98
N TYR A 119 -11.08 4.65 19.83
CA TYR A 119 -10.67 6.05 19.69
C TYR A 119 -11.83 7.04 19.88
N VAL A 120 -13.04 6.67 19.49
CA VAL A 120 -14.23 7.47 19.79
C VAL A 120 -14.50 7.56 21.30
N ILE A 121 -14.29 6.46 22.03
CA ILE A 121 -14.43 6.43 23.48
C ILE A 121 -13.33 7.26 24.14
N GLU A 122 -12.08 7.13 23.67
CA GLU A 122 -10.92 7.91 24.13
C GLU A 122 -11.16 9.43 23.98
N THR A 123 -11.79 9.84 22.88
CA THR A 123 -12.02 11.26 22.53
C THR A 123 -13.43 11.76 22.87
N ALA A 124 -14.19 11.00 23.66
CA ALA A 124 -15.61 11.25 23.89
C ALA A 124 -15.90 12.59 24.61
N ASP A 125 -14.92 13.12 25.35
CA ASP A 125 -14.98 14.39 26.07
C ASP A 125 -14.62 15.62 25.21
N LEU A 126 -13.97 15.41 24.05
CA LEU A 126 -13.63 16.48 23.11
C LEU A 126 -14.87 17.03 22.39
N PRO A 127 -14.87 18.29 21.91
CA PRO A 127 -15.91 18.81 21.02
C PRO A 127 -16.08 17.96 19.76
N CYS A 128 -17.32 17.85 19.24
CA CYS A 128 -17.58 17.02 18.06
C CYS A 128 -16.90 17.55 16.78
N ASP A 129 -16.59 18.84 16.74
CA ASP A 129 -15.89 19.56 15.67
C ASP A 129 -14.40 19.77 15.97
N SER A 130 -13.85 19.12 17.00
CA SER A 130 -12.41 19.07 17.19
C SER A 130 -11.75 18.31 16.03
N ARG A 131 -10.47 18.61 15.76
CA ARG A 131 -9.76 18.02 14.62
C ARG A 131 -9.57 16.51 14.80
N GLU A 132 -9.41 16.06 16.04
CA GLU A 132 -9.35 14.64 16.45
C GLU A 132 -10.64 13.92 16.05
N VAL A 133 -11.79 14.44 16.50
CA VAL A 133 -13.09 13.80 16.27
C VAL A 133 -13.48 13.87 14.79
N ALA A 134 -13.22 15.01 14.13
CA ALA A 134 -13.43 15.15 12.69
C ALA A 134 -12.61 14.12 11.88
N ALA A 135 -11.32 14.00 12.17
CA ALA A 135 -10.44 13.04 11.49
C ALA A 135 -10.90 11.59 11.70
N LEU A 136 -11.33 11.22 12.91
CA LEU A 136 -11.89 9.89 13.19
C LEU A 136 -13.16 9.62 12.36
N LEU A 137 -14.08 10.58 12.28
CA LEU A 137 -15.34 10.42 11.54
C LEU A 137 -15.14 10.42 10.01
N GLU A 138 -14.06 11.00 9.52
CA GLU A 138 -13.73 11.08 8.10
C GLU A 138 -12.91 9.87 7.61
N HIS A 139 -12.01 9.31 8.43
CA HIS A 139 -10.96 8.42 7.93
C HIS A 139 -10.90 7.01 8.56
N SER A 140 -11.74 6.68 9.54
CA SER A 140 -11.60 5.39 10.27
C SER A 140 -11.96 4.13 9.46
N MET A 141 -12.75 4.25 8.38
CA MET A 141 -13.29 3.09 7.64
C MET A 141 -12.76 2.96 6.21
N GLY A 142 -11.69 3.68 5.85
CA GLY A 142 -11.03 3.55 4.53
C GLY A 142 -10.43 2.16 4.29
N ASP A 143 -10.15 1.83 3.03
CA ASP A 143 -9.52 0.55 2.67
C ASP A 143 -8.02 0.53 2.95
N GLY A 144 -7.35 1.67 2.76
CA GLY A 144 -5.90 1.81 2.91
C GLY A 144 -5.38 1.47 4.31
N ASN A 145 -4.15 1.01 4.37
CA ASN A 145 -3.42 0.68 5.59
C ASN A 145 -1.92 0.48 5.27
N TYR A 146 -1.17 -0.04 6.24
CA TYR A 146 0.28 -0.26 6.18
C TYR A 146 0.64 -1.74 6.34
N TYR A 147 1.87 -2.12 5.99
CA TYR A 147 2.38 -3.48 6.16
C TYR A 147 2.16 -4.09 7.56
N PRO A 148 2.39 -3.38 8.69
CA PRO A 148 2.18 -3.94 10.03
C PRO A 148 0.74 -4.37 10.29
N ALA A 149 -0.25 -3.74 9.65
CA ALA A 149 -1.64 -4.18 9.74
C ALA A 149 -1.85 -5.55 9.08
N ALA A 150 -1.15 -5.83 7.97
CA ALA A 150 -1.24 -7.13 7.31
C ALA A 150 -0.60 -8.19 8.21
N MET A 151 0.50 -7.85 8.86
CA MET A 151 1.15 -8.71 9.84
C MET A 151 0.27 -8.98 11.06
N ASN A 152 -0.46 -7.97 11.55
CA ASN A 152 -1.44 -8.14 12.63
C ASN A 152 -2.55 -9.12 12.24
N ILE A 153 -3.06 -9.04 11.00
CA ILE A 153 -4.06 -9.98 10.47
C ILE A 153 -3.49 -11.39 10.45
N ILE A 154 -2.28 -11.58 9.91
CA ILE A 154 -1.65 -12.90 9.81
C ILE A 154 -1.41 -13.50 11.20
N ARG A 155 -0.96 -12.69 12.18
CA ARG A 155 -0.75 -13.14 13.56
C ARG A 155 -2.03 -13.58 14.27
N LYS A 156 -3.11 -12.82 14.12
CA LYS A 156 -4.36 -13.07 14.88
C LYS A 156 -5.31 -14.03 14.17
N TRP A 157 -5.48 -13.85 12.87
CA TRP A 157 -6.50 -14.50 12.06
C TRP A 157 -5.93 -15.55 11.10
N GLY A 158 -4.61 -15.64 10.94
CA GLY A 158 -3.98 -16.53 9.99
C GLY A 158 -4.19 -16.10 8.54
N LEU A 159 -4.11 -17.06 7.63
CA LEU A 159 -4.30 -16.89 6.19
C LEU A 159 -5.07 -18.07 5.64
N VAL A 160 -5.60 -17.92 4.43
CA VAL A 160 -6.17 -19.03 3.67
C VAL A 160 -5.77 -18.90 2.19
N PRO A 161 -5.70 -20.01 1.43
CA PRO A 161 -5.63 -19.96 -0.02
C PRO A 161 -6.80 -19.17 -0.62
N LYS A 162 -6.60 -18.55 -1.78
CA LYS A 162 -7.59 -17.66 -2.40
C LYS A 162 -8.94 -18.33 -2.71
N ASP A 163 -8.94 -19.61 -3.04
CA ASP A 163 -10.15 -20.38 -3.33
C ASP A 163 -10.99 -20.69 -2.09
N ALA A 164 -10.37 -20.77 -0.90
CA ALA A 164 -11.08 -20.98 0.36
C ALA A 164 -11.97 -19.80 0.76
N MET A 165 -11.63 -18.58 0.33
CA MET A 165 -12.52 -17.42 0.42
C MET A 165 -12.30 -16.52 -0.81
N PRO A 166 -13.08 -16.70 -1.89
CA PRO A 166 -12.88 -15.95 -3.12
C PRO A 166 -13.36 -14.50 -3.04
N GLU A 167 -12.98 -13.72 -4.04
CA GLU A 167 -13.44 -12.32 -4.19
C GLU A 167 -14.96 -12.22 -4.43
N SER A 168 -15.63 -11.34 -3.69
CA SER A 168 -17.05 -11.02 -3.84
C SER A 168 -17.28 -9.84 -4.80
N ALA A 169 -18.52 -9.37 -4.95
CA ALA A 169 -18.77 -8.10 -5.66
C ALA A 169 -18.16 -6.92 -4.90
N CYS A 170 -18.31 -6.88 -3.58
CA CYS A 170 -17.84 -5.78 -2.73
C CYS A 170 -16.32 -5.78 -2.52
N THR A 171 -15.63 -6.92 -2.66
CA THR A 171 -14.15 -6.88 -2.64
C THR A 171 -13.58 -6.28 -3.93
N LYS A 172 -14.27 -6.49 -5.06
CA LYS A 172 -13.87 -5.98 -6.38
C LYS A 172 -14.24 -4.50 -6.59
N ASP A 173 -15.26 -4.04 -5.88
CA ASP A 173 -15.71 -2.65 -5.82
C ASP A 173 -16.25 -2.33 -4.41
N ALA A 174 -15.42 -1.69 -3.59
CA ALA A 174 -15.67 -1.54 -2.15
C ALA A 174 -16.56 -0.33 -1.80
N ASP A 175 -16.83 0.59 -2.73
CA ASP A 175 -17.46 1.88 -2.47
C ASP A 175 -18.81 1.76 -1.74
N GLN A 176 -19.69 0.89 -2.24
CA GLN A 176 -21.04 0.76 -1.68
C GLN A 176 -21.02 0.15 -0.28
N MET A 177 -20.13 -0.82 -0.04
CA MET A 177 -19.94 -1.43 1.29
C MET A 177 -19.34 -0.40 2.25
N ASN A 178 -18.28 0.30 1.85
CA ASN A 178 -17.63 1.33 2.64
C ASN A 178 -18.61 2.45 3.03
N ALA A 179 -19.47 2.89 2.11
CA ALA A 179 -20.51 3.87 2.41
C ALA A 179 -21.46 3.42 3.54
N GLN A 180 -21.83 2.12 3.58
CA GLN A 180 -22.67 1.60 4.67
C GLN A 180 -21.90 1.41 5.97
N LEU A 181 -20.66 0.93 5.90
CA LEU A 181 -19.78 0.76 7.06
C LEU A 181 -19.45 2.11 7.71
N GLU A 182 -19.14 3.14 6.93
CA GLU A 182 -18.95 4.52 7.40
C GLU A 182 -20.22 5.07 8.06
N ARG A 183 -21.38 4.85 7.45
CA ARG A 183 -22.66 5.28 8.05
C ARG A 183 -22.89 4.58 9.39
N LEU A 184 -22.65 3.28 9.47
CA LEU A 184 -22.76 2.51 10.70
C LEU A 184 -21.76 3.00 11.75
N PHE A 185 -20.51 3.27 11.35
CA PHE A 185 -19.46 3.78 12.22
C PHE A 185 -19.83 5.15 12.80
N ARG A 186 -20.22 6.11 11.95
CA ARG A 186 -20.63 7.45 12.38
C ARG A 186 -21.85 7.42 13.30
N LYS A 187 -22.85 6.56 13.01
CA LYS A 187 -24.00 6.32 13.91
C LYS A 187 -23.53 5.81 15.27
N SER A 188 -22.71 4.75 15.27
CA SER A 188 -22.17 4.10 16.47
C SER A 188 -21.34 5.07 17.31
N ALA A 189 -20.51 5.88 16.65
CA ALA A 189 -19.69 6.89 17.30
C ALA A 189 -20.54 7.94 18.03
N MET A 190 -21.61 8.44 17.40
CA MET A 190 -22.52 9.38 18.05
C MET A 190 -23.30 8.75 19.21
N GLU A 191 -23.65 7.46 19.11
CA GLU A 191 -24.30 6.72 20.20
C GLU A 191 -23.37 6.55 21.40
N LEU A 192 -22.12 6.13 21.19
CA LEU A 192 -21.12 6.00 22.26
C LEU A 192 -20.81 7.33 22.94
N ARG A 193 -20.62 8.41 22.16
CA ARG A 193 -20.36 9.75 22.72
C ARG A 193 -21.52 10.25 23.57
N ARG A 194 -22.76 10.01 23.16
CA ARG A 194 -23.95 10.33 23.98
C ARG A 194 -24.02 9.50 25.25
N LEU A 195 -23.68 8.21 25.20
CA LEU A 195 -23.61 7.35 26.38
C LEU A 195 -22.59 7.88 27.39
N VAL A 196 -21.37 8.19 26.95
CA VAL A 196 -20.33 8.77 27.80
C VAL A 196 -20.79 10.12 28.37
N ALA A 197 -21.35 11.00 27.55
CA ALA A 197 -21.86 12.30 27.99
C ALA A 197 -23.02 12.20 28.99
N SER A 198 -23.80 11.11 28.96
CA SER A 198 -24.87 10.84 29.93
C SER A 198 -24.37 10.32 31.28
N GLY A 199 -23.07 10.08 31.42
CA GLY A 199 -22.46 9.52 32.63
C GLY A 199 -22.61 8.01 32.76
N ALA A 200 -22.84 7.28 31.66
CA ALA A 200 -22.87 5.82 31.67
C ALA A 200 -21.52 5.26 32.14
N ASP A 201 -21.54 4.20 32.94
CA ASP A 201 -20.31 3.53 33.35
C ASP A 201 -19.63 2.81 32.17
N MET A 202 -18.33 2.57 32.31
CA MET A 202 -17.54 1.95 31.24
C MET A 202 -18.03 0.54 30.88
N GLY A 203 -18.62 -0.22 31.79
CA GLY A 203 -19.19 -1.53 31.46
C GLY A 203 -20.34 -1.43 30.47
N ALA A 204 -21.24 -0.47 30.68
CA ALA A 204 -22.33 -0.17 29.74
C ALA A 204 -21.82 0.33 28.38
N VAL A 205 -20.80 1.20 28.37
CA VAL A 205 -20.17 1.69 27.13
C VAL A 205 -19.52 0.53 26.35
N ARG A 206 -18.82 -0.38 27.02
CA ARG A 206 -18.21 -1.57 26.40
C ARG A 206 -19.26 -2.51 25.82
N ALA A 207 -20.33 -2.81 26.58
CA ALA A 207 -21.41 -3.66 26.08
C ALA A 207 -22.11 -3.08 24.84
N ALA A 208 -22.30 -1.76 24.79
CA ALA A 208 -22.84 -1.08 23.61
C ALA A 208 -21.91 -1.22 22.39
N LYS A 209 -20.60 -1.02 22.59
CA LYS A 209 -19.58 -1.21 21.55
C LYS A 209 -19.60 -2.64 21.01
N ASP A 210 -19.66 -3.66 21.87
CA ASP A 210 -19.69 -5.07 21.43
C ASP A 210 -20.91 -5.37 20.54
N SER A 211 -22.07 -4.80 20.87
CA SER A 211 -23.25 -4.89 20.00
C SER A 211 -23.06 -4.18 18.65
N MET A 212 -22.33 -3.08 18.60
CA MET A 212 -22.02 -2.35 17.35
C MET A 212 -21.04 -3.14 16.48
N VAL A 213 -20.03 -3.78 17.09
CA VAL A 213 -19.09 -4.67 16.39
C VAL A 213 -19.83 -5.88 15.80
N ALA A 214 -20.80 -6.46 16.52
CA ALA A 214 -21.65 -7.53 15.98
C ALA A 214 -22.46 -7.08 14.74
N GLN A 215 -22.95 -5.83 14.72
CA GLN A 215 -23.62 -5.25 13.55
C GLN A 215 -22.65 -5.07 12.37
N CYS A 216 -21.42 -4.62 12.64
CA CYS A 216 -20.38 -4.52 11.61
C CYS A 216 -20.07 -5.89 11.00
N HIS A 217 -19.87 -6.92 11.84
CA HIS A 217 -19.68 -8.30 11.38
C HIS A 217 -20.83 -8.76 10.48
N GLN A 218 -22.09 -8.48 10.85
CA GLN A 218 -23.24 -8.82 10.01
C GLN A 218 -23.19 -8.15 8.64
N VAL A 219 -22.86 -6.85 8.58
CA VAL A 219 -22.70 -6.13 7.30
C VAL A 219 -21.58 -6.74 6.46
N LEU A 220 -20.43 -7.02 7.07
CA LEU A 220 -19.29 -7.63 6.38
C LEU A 220 -19.62 -9.02 5.84
N ALA A 221 -20.29 -9.88 6.63
CA ALA A 221 -20.68 -11.21 6.17
C ALA A 221 -21.66 -11.16 4.99
N VAL A 222 -22.58 -10.19 4.99
CA VAL A 222 -23.51 -9.97 3.85
C VAL A 222 -22.77 -9.52 2.60
N CYS A 223 -21.74 -8.66 2.72
CA CYS A 223 -21.01 -8.09 1.59
C CYS A 223 -19.88 -8.98 1.06
N LEU A 224 -19.21 -9.72 1.94
CA LEU A 224 -17.96 -10.43 1.66
C LEU A 224 -18.10 -11.95 1.76
N GLY A 225 -19.19 -12.45 2.35
CA GLY A 225 -19.35 -13.85 2.74
C GLY A 225 -18.81 -14.12 4.15
N GLU A 226 -19.17 -15.28 4.68
CA GLU A 226 -18.70 -15.76 5.98
C GLU A 226 -17.24 -16.23 5.86
N PRO A 227 -16.30 -15.74 6.69
CA PRO A 227 -14.95 -16.29 6.72
C PRO A 227 -14.98 -17.78 7.12
N PRO A 228 -14.21 -18.65 6.45
CA PRO A 228 -14.17 -20.07 6.79
C PRO A 228 -13.56 -20.26 8.19
N LEU A 229 -14.23 -21.06 9.03
CA LEU A 229 -13.70 -21.48 10.33
C LEU A 229 -12.68 -22.62 10.18
N THR A 230 -12.88 -23.47 9.18
CA THR A 230 -11.98 -24.55 8.77
C THR A 230 -11.92 -24.61 7.25
N ILE A 231 -10.79 -25.06 6.72
CA ILE A 231 -10.55 -25.24 5.29
C ILE A 231 -9.99 -26.62 5.00
N ASP A 232 -10.23 -27.09 3.79
CA ASP A 232 -9.53 -28.22 3.20
C ASP A 232 -8.52 -27.69 2.18
N VAL A 233 -7.25 -28.04 2.37
CA VAL A 233 -6.15 -27.66 1.49
C VAL A 233 -5.83 -28.82 0.59
N GLU A 234 -6.02 -28.66 -0.72
CA GLU A 234 -5.67 -29.64 -1.74
C GLU A 234 -4.92 -28.95 -2.88
N ILE A 235 -3.59 -28.90 -2.80
CA ILE A 235 -2.75 -28.09 -3.68
C ILE A 235 -1.72 -28.96 -4.41
N PRO A 236 -1.58 -28.89 -5.74
CA PRO A 236 -0.46 -29.50 -6.45
C PRO A 236 0.87 -28.91 -6.00
N VAL A 237 1.85 -29.78 -5.72
CA VAL A 237 3.17 -29.35 -5.24
C VAL A 237 4.29 -29.88 -6.14
N GLY A 238 5.39 -29.14 -6.21
CA GLY A 238 6.57 -29.53 -6.98
C GLY A 238 7.38 -30.64 -6.32
N LYS A 239 8.36 -31.20 -7.05
CA LYS A 239 9.24 -32.26 -6.56
C LYS A 239 10.09 -31.83 -5.36
N ALA A 240 10.45 -30.56 -5.27
CA ALA A 240 11.27 -30.01 -4.19
C ALA A 240 10.43 -29.45 -3.02
N CYS A 241 9.12 -29.73 -2.98
CA CYS A 241 8.25 -29.37 -1.88
C CYS A 241 8.79 -29.88 -0.53
N LYS A 242 8.75 -29.02 0.49
CA LYS A 242 9.35 -29.26 1.82
C LYS A 242 8.32 -29.32 2.96
N VAL A 243 7.06 -29.64 2.65
CA VAL A 243 6.03 -29.88 3.67
C VAL A 243 6.18 -31.28 4.27
N ASP A 244 5.45 -31.52 5.37
CA ASP A 244 5.39 -32.83 6.03
C ASP A 244 4.98 -33.95 5.04
N PRO A 245 5.81 -35.00 4.85
CA PRO A 245 5.49 -36.11 3.94
C PRO A 245 4.17 -36.82 4.25
N GLU A 246 3.70 -36.82 5.50
CA GLU A 246 2.41 -37.44 5.86
C GLU A 246 1.20 -36.73 5.24
N ARG A 247 1.39 -35.48 4.80
CA ARG A 247 0.36 -34.66 4.13
C ARG A 247 0.50 -34.66 2.61
N LEU A 248 1.43 -35.45 2.07
CA LEU A 248 1.64 -35.57 0.63
C LEU A 248 1.00 -36.86 0.12
N VAL A 249 0.13 -36.72 -0.87
CA VAL A 249 -0.46 -37.86 -1.60
C VAL A 249 -0.02 -37.84 -3.05
N VAL A 250 0.15 -39.02 -3.64
CA VAL A 250 0.38 -39.16 -5.09
C VAL A 250 -0.96 -39.09 -5.79
N GLN A 251 -1.08 -38.23 -6.79
CA GLN A 251 -2.31 -38.11 -7.57
C GLN A 251 -2.49 -39.35 -8.47
N GLU A 252 -3.59 -40.07 -8.28
CA GLU A 252 -3.94 -41.22 -9.11
C GLU A 252 -4.28 -40.78 -10.55
N GLY A 253 -3.78 -41.54 -11.53
CA GLY A 253 -4.09 -41.33 -12.95
C GLY A 253 -3.42 -40.12 -13.62
N ALA A 254 -2.58 -39.38 -12.91
CA ALA A 254 -1.78 -38.32 -13.52
C ALA A 254 -0.61 -38.90 -14.35
N GLU A 255 -0.34 -38.31 -15.50
CA GLU A 255 0.89 -38.61 -16.26
C GLU A 255 2.12 -38.30 -15.41
N VAL A 256 3.09 -39.21 -15.44
CA VAL A 256 4.38 -39.03 -14.75
C VAL A 256 5.26 -38.17 -15.63
N ASP A 257 5.65 -37.00 -15.12
CA ASP A 257 6.61 -36.15 -15.81
C ASP A 257 8.03 -36.75 -15.66
N GLU A 258 8.78 -36.89 -16.76
CA GLU A 258 10.12 -37.48 -16.72
C GLU A 258 11.12 -36.67 -15.87
N LYS A 259 10.92 -35.35 -15.75
CA LYS A 259 11.77 -34.44 -14.97
C LYS A 259 11.26 -34.26 -13.55
N ASP A 260 9.95 -34.24 -13.36
CA ASP A 260 9.30 -33.88 -12.08
C ASP A 260 8.69 -35.05 -11.31
N GLY A 261 8.64 -36.24 -11.91
CA GLY A 261 8.14 -37.45 -11.30
C GLY A 261 6.61 -37.49 -11.22
N PRO A 262 6.03 -38.36 -10.37
CA PRO A 262 4.58 -38.44 -10.22
C PRO A 262 4.05 -37.16 -9.59
N ARG A 263 2.91 -36.67 -10.09
CA ARG A 263 2.24 -35.50 -9.53
C ARG A 263 1.83 -35.76 -8.08
N ARG A 264 2.21 -34.86 -7.19
CA ARG A 264 1.88 -34.92 -5.75
C ARG A 264 0.95 -33.77 -5.38
N LEU A 265 0.09 -34.03 -4.40
CA LEU A 265 -0.79 -33.03 -3.80
C LEU A 265 -0.44 -32.90 -2.32
N LEU A 266 -0.38 -31.67 -1.83
CA LEU A 266 -0.55 -31.37 -0.42
C LEU A 266 -2.04 -31.53 -0.09
N VAL A 267 -2.36 -32.39 0.88
CA VAL A 267 -3.72 -32.61 1.40
C VAL A 267 -3.73 -32.44 2.91
N ASP A 268 -4.42 -31.42 3.40
CA ASP A 268 -4.62 -31.16 4.84
C ASP A 268 -6.03 -30.63 5.06
N ARG A 269 -6.88 -31.41 5.74
CA ARG A 269 -8.33 -31.17 5.81
C ARG A 269 -8.80 -30.76 7.19
N GLY A 270 -9.84 -29.94 7.25
CA GLY A 270 -10.46 -29.48 8.49
C GLY A 270 -9.56 -28.62 9.36
N ILE A 271 -8.56 -27.97 8.77
CA ILE A 271 -7.62 -27.11 9.52
C ILE A 271 -8.16 -25.68 9.59
N THR A 272 -7.80 -24.97 10.65
CA THR A 272 -8.14 -23.54 10.79
C THR A 272 -7.22 -22.66 9.92
N PRO A 273 -7.62 -21.41 9.61
CA PRO A 273 -6.74 -20.44 8.96
C PRO A 273 -5.42 -20.18 9.71
N GLN A 274 -5.43 -20.24 11.05
CA GLN A 274 -4.22 -20.12 11.87
C GLN A 274 -3.30 -21.34 11.71
N GLU A 275 -3.86 -22.55 11.68
CA GLU A 275 -3.08 -23.76 11.44
C GLU A 275 -2.49 -23.77 10.03
N PHE A 276 -3.24 -23.29 9.02
CA PHE A 276 -2.73 -23.12 7.67
C PHE A 276 -1.52 -22.17 7.64
N ALA A 277 -1.65 -20.98 8.25
CA ALA A 277 -0.56 -20.02 8.33
C ALA A 277 0.67 -20.62 9.03
N ALA A 278 0.47 -21.25 10.19
CA ALA A 278 1.55 -21.85 10.97
C ALA A 278 2.31 -22.97 10.23
N ARG A 279 1.63 -23.74 9.36
CA ARG A 279 2.22 -24.91 8.67
C ARG A 279 2.77 -24.58 7.29
N TYR A 280 2.14 -23.67 6.56
CA TYR A 280 2.39 -23.47 5.13
C TYR A 280 2.87 -22.08 4.74
N VAL A 281 3.00 -21.19 5.71
CA VAL A 281 3.43 -19.80 5.48
C VAL A 281 4.69 -19.55 6.30
N PRO A 282 5.88 -19.94 5.79
CA PRO A 282 7.11 -20.00 6.57
C PRO A 282 7.79 -18.62 6.64
N PHE A 283 7.10 -17.65 7.23
CA PHE A 283 7.66 -16.34 7.53
C PHE A 283 7.18 -15.85 8.91
N ASP A 284 8.02 -15.10 9.62
CA ASP A 284 7.66 -14.49 10.90
C ASP A 284 7.07 -13.08 10.66
N PRO A 285 5.79 -12.84 10.96
CA PRO A 285 5.15 -11.52 10.85
C PRO A 285 5.68 -10.45 11.83
N SER A 286 6.65 -10.79 12.68
CA SER A 286 7.33 -9.87 13.60
C SER A 286 8.74 -9.51 13.14
N ASP A 287 9.27 -10.18 12.11
CA ASP A 287 10.66 -10.07 11.64
C ASP A 287 10.86 -8.99 10.57
N TYR A 288 10.01 -7.96 10.56
CA TYR A 288 10.05 -6.89 9.55
C TYR A 288 10.18 -5.50 10.18
N VAL A 289 10.83 -4.60 9.45
CA VAL A 289 11.05 -3.20 9.82
C VAL A 289 10.51 -2.31 8.72
N GLN A 290 9.72 -1.31 9.09
CA GLN A 290 9.19 -0.30 8.17
C GLN A 290 10.10 0.93 8.19
N LEU A 291 10.84 1.09 7.09
CA LEU A 291 11.74 2.21 6.85
C LEU A 291 11.02 3.26 6.02
N GLU A 292 11.11 4.51 6.43
CA GLU A 292 10.54 5.65 5.72
C GLU A 292 11.63 6.71 5.47
N HIS A 293 11.54 7.43 4.36
CA HIS A 293 12.37 8.59 4.08
C HIS A 293 11.52 9.88 4.05
N LEU A 294 11.54 10.58 5.18
CA LEU A 294 10.90 11.89 5.38
C LEU A 294 11.98 12.95 5.64
N PRO A 295 12.63 13.50 4.59
CA PRO A 295 13.67 14.50 4.76
C PRO A 295 13.08 15.79 5.34
N GLY A 296 13.87 16.45 6.18
CA GLY A 296 13.66 17.85 6.53
C GLY A 296 14.01 18.20 7.97
N ALA A 297 14.17 19.49 8.23
CA ALA A 297 14.70 19.97 9.52
C ALA A 297 13.82 19.59 10.73
N SER A 298 12.49 19.49 10.52
CA SER A 298 11.52 19.07 11.54
C SER A 298 11.41 17.54 11.69
N ARG A 299 12.12 16.78 10.84
CA ARG A 299 12.02 15.32 10.71
C ARG A 299 13.40 14.68 10.75
N PRO A 300 14.11 14.72 11.90
CA PRO A 300 15.44 14.14 11.99
C PRO A 300 15.42 12.64 11.71
N PHE A 301 16.44 12.15 10.99
CA PHE A 301 16.65 10.72 10.78
C PHE A 301 16.96 10.02 12.10
N GLY A 302 16.65 8.73 12.17
CA GLY A 302 16.71 7.91 13.37
C GLY A 302 15.50 8.06 14.30
N THR A 303 14.52 8.90 13.95
CA THR A 303 13.28 9.05 14.71
C THR A 303 12.29 7.97 14.32
N VAL A 304 11.68 7.33 15.33
CA VAL A 304 10.57 6.40 15.14
C VAL A 304 9.26 7.17 15.35
N TYR A 305 8.44 7.26 14.31
CA TYR A 305 7.13 7.90 14.38
C TYR A 305 6.02 6.87 14.54
N HIS A 306 4.95 7.27 15.23
CA HIS A 306 3.65 6.62 15.17
C HIS A 306 2.58 7.68 14.92
N ARG A 307 1.75 7.45 13.92
CA ARG A 307 0.66 8.37 13.56
C ARG A 307 -0.59 7.97 14.34
N ARG A 308 -1.08 8.86 15.21
CA ARG A 308 -2.31 8.59 15.99
C ARG A 308 -3.48 8.22 15.08
N PHE A 309 -4.34 7.36 15.62
CA PHE A 309 -5.54 6.82 14.94
C PHE A 309 -5.25 5.98 13.67
N SER A 310 -4.05 5.42 13.56
CA SER A 310 -3.65 4.62 12.40
C SER A 310 -3.56 3.12 12.69
N ASP A 311 -3.59 2.72 13.97
CA ASP A 311 -3.66 1.30 14.31
C ASP A 311 -5.04 0.74 13.95
N THR A 312 -5.05 -0.50 13.51
CA THR A 312 -6.28 -1.14 13.03
C THR A 312 -6.68 -2.35 13.82
N MET A 313 -5.93 -2.72 14.86
CA MET A 313 -6.23 -3.86 15.71
C MET A 313 -5.90 -3.56 17.18
N ALA A 314 -6.90 -3.65 18.05
CA ALA A 314 -6.72 -3.44 19.48
C ALA A 314 -5.84 -4.57 20.04
N GLY A 315 -4.75 -4.20 20.72
CA GLY A 315 -3.74 -5.16 21.20
C GLY A 315 -2.87 -5.76 20.09
N GLY A 316 -2.97 -5.26 18.86
CA GLY A 316 -2.03 -5.56 17.79
C GLY A 316 -0.68 -4.86 18.01
N VAL A 317 0.28 -5.12 17.11
CA VAL A 317 1.53 -4.36 17.05
C VAL A 317 1.21 -2.98 16.46
N PRO A 318 1.53 -1.88 17.16
CA PRO A 318 1.31 -0.54 16.64
C PRO A 318 2.10 -0.29 15.36
N VAL A 319 1.55 0.53 14.48
CA VAL A 319 2.26 0.95 13.27
C VAL A 319 3.44 1.85 13.69
N LYS A 320 4.64 1.58 13.18
CA LYS A 320 5.82 2.40 13.44
C LYS A 320 6.54 2.67 12.13
N PHE A 321 7.13 3.85 12.02
CA PHE A 321 7.91 4.28 10.85
C PHE A 321 9.27 4.77 11.33
N LEU A 322 10.35 4.09 10.95
CA LEU A 322 11.71 4.57 11.24
C LEU A 322 12.16 5.47 10.09
N ASN A 323 12.32 6.76 10.39
CA ASN A 323 12.80 7.73 9.42
C ASN A 323 14.31 7.57 9.20
N VAL A 324 14.74 7.31 7.96
CA VAL A 324 16.15 7.01 7.62
C VAL A 324 16.63 7.81 6.40
N PRO A 325 17.96 7.99 6.23
CA PRO A 325 18.52 8.44 4.95
C PRO A 325 18.13 7.48 3.82
N PHE A 326 17.97 8.01 2.61
CA PHE A 326 17.46 7.22 1.48
C PHE A 326 18.39 6.05 1.13
N GLU A 327 19.70 6.22 1.36
CA GLU A 327 20.71 5.20 1.11
C GLU A 327 20.47 3.94 1.94
N VAL A 328 20.06 4.09 3.21
CA VAL A 328 19.78 2.96 4.11
C VAL A 328 18.59 2.15 3.61
N LEU A 329 17.55 2.86 3.16
CA LEU A 329 16.35 2.26 2.59
C LEU A 329 16.67 1.50 1.30
N GLU A 330 17.43 2.10 0.38
CA GLU A 330 17.86 1.44 -0.86
C GLU A 330 18.77 0.24 -0.59
N ASP A 331 19.74 0.37 0.32
CA ASP A 331 20.70 -0.69 0.63
C ASP A 331 20.01 -1.92 1.21
N ALA A 332 19.05 -1.70 2.12
CA ALA A 332 18.27 -2.78 2.70
C ALA A 332 17.37 -3.48 1.66
N ALA A 333 16.74 -2.71 0.75
CA ALA A 333 15.95 -3.25 -0.35
C ALA A 333 16.83 -4.07 -1.34
N VAL A 334 18.00 -3.55 -1.71
CA VAL A 334 18.96 -4.25 -2.59
C VAL A 334 19.46 -5.53 -1.93
N ALA A 335 19.80 -5.50 -0.64
CA ALA A 335 20.21 -6.69 0.11
C ALA A 335 19.11 -7.77 0.12
N SER A 336 17.87 -7.36 0.40
CA SER A 336 16.70 -8.25 0.36
C SER A 336 16.52 -8.91 -1.02
N LEU A 337 16.53 -8.12 -2.10
CA LEU A 337 16.36 -8.62 -3.46
C LEU A 337 17.51 -9.54 -3.90
N ARG A 338 18.76 -9.24 -3.50
CA ARG A 338 19.92 -10.11 -3.75
C ARG A 338 19.79 -11.46 -3.05
N ALA A 339 19.17 -11.49 -1.87
CA ALA A 339 18.83 -12.71 -1.14
C ALA A 339 17.61 -13.45 -1.72
N GLY A 340 16.96 -12.89 -2.76
CA GLY A 340 15.76 -13.46 -3.37
C GLY A 340 14.46 -13.17 -2.61
N VAL A 341 14.51 -12.31 -1.59
CA VAL A 341 13.36 -11.93 -0.75
C VAL A 341 12.73 -10.66 -1.31
N PRO A 342 11.46 -10.70 -1.75
CA PRO A 342 10.76 -9.48 -2.17
C PRO A 342 10.49 -8.59 -0.96
N CYS A 343 10.40 -7.29 -1.19
CA CYS A 343 10.03 -6.32 -0.15
C CYS A 343 8.88 -5.44 -0.64
N GLU A 344 8.02 -5.04 0.30
CA GLU A 344 7.01 -4.01 0.03
C GLU A 344 7.70 -2.66 -0.14
N MET A 345 7.15 -1.85 -1.03
CA MET A 345 7.47 -0.45 -1.20
C MET A 345 6.19 0.38 -1.30
N ALA A 346 6.24 1.62 -0.83
CA ALA A 346 5.16 2.58 -1.07
C ALA A 346 5.68 3.88 -1.70
N CYS A 347 4.80 4.50 -2.47
CA CYS A 347 5.08 5.72 -3.21
C CYS A 347 3.82 6.50 -3.57
N ASP A 348 4.01 7.70 -4.09
CA ASP A 348 2.99 8.46 -4.77
C ASP A 348 2.86 8.03 -6.24
N VAL A 349 2.22 6.89 -6.49
CA VAL A 349 2.19 6.24 -7.81
C VAL A 349 1.56 7.09 -8.92
N SER A 350 0.82 8.15 -8.59
CA SER A 350 0.19 9.00 -9.60
C SER A 350 1.13 10.10 -10.11
N GLN A 351 2.23 10.37 -9.40
CA GLN A 351 3.17 11.42 -9.76
C GLN A 351 3.97 11.05 -11.00
N GLN A 352 3.94 11.95 -11.98
CA GLN A 352 4.57 11.77 -13.30
C GLN A 352 4.33 10.39 -13.94
N PHE A 353 3.17 9.79 -13.72
CA PHE A 353 2.84 8.48 -14.27
C PHE A 353 2.07 8.62 -15.59
N PRO A 354 2.72 8.41 -16.75
CA PRO A 354 2.02 8.38 -18.03
C PRO A 354 1.07 7.18 -18.13
N ARG A 355 -0.21 7.39 -17.81
CA ARG A 355 -1.24 6.37 -17.99
C ARG A 355 -1.71 6.28 -19.43
N ARG A 356 -2.22 5.09 -19.81
CA ARG A 356 -2.84 4.79 -21.12
C ARG A 356 -1.88 5.08 -22.29
N ILE A 357 -0.64 4.63 -22.17
CA ILE A 357 0.34 4.59 -23.26
C ILE A 357 0.57 3.13 -23.65
N GLU A 358 0.44 2.82 -24.94
CA GLU A 358 0.65 1.47 -25.48
C GLU A 358 2.13 1.15 -25.70
N ASP A 359 2.92 2.13 -26.15
CA ASP A 359 4.33 1.92 -26.53
C ASP A 359 5.27 1.68 -25.34
N PHE A 360 5.00 2.34 -24.20
CA PHE A 360 5.84 2.32 -23.00
C PHE A 360 4.99 2.23 -21.72
N PRO A 361 4.21 1.15 -21.55
CA PRO A 361 3.27 1.04 -20.45
C PRO A 361 4.04 0.81 -19.13
N GLY A 362 3.64 1.52 -18.06
CA GLY A 362 4.18 1.28 -16.72
C GLY A 362 5.55 1.87 -16.41
N VAL A 363 6.03 2.85 -17.18
CA VAL A 363 7.27 3.57 -16.86
C VAL A 363 7.00 4.72 -15.89
N LEU A 364 7.72 4.74 -14.78
CA LEU A 364 7.69 5.77 -13.74
C LEU A 364 9.06 6.45 -13.67
N ALA A 365 9.19 7.65 -14.22
CA ALA A 365 10.48 8.31 -14.38
C ALA A 365 10.35 9.84 -14.45
N CYS A 366 11.23 10.55 -13.74
CA CYS A 366 11.25 12.02 -13.69
C CYS A 366 11.56 12.70 -15.03
N ASP A 367 12.17 11.97 -15.98
CA ASP A 367 12.62 12.50 -17.27
C ASP A 367 11.73 12.07 -18.44
N THR A 368 10.55 11.51 -18.19
CA THR A 368 9.63 11.04 -19.25
C THR A 368 8.49 12.01 -19.55
N MET A 369 8.29 13.01 -18.69
CA MET A 369 7.23 14.01 -18.77
C MET A 369 7.82 15.43 -18.70
N ASP A 370 7.93 16.11 -19.84
CA ASP A 370 8.46 17.47 -19.95
C ASP A 370 7.37 18.53 -19.69
N PHE A 371 6.85 18.58 -18.46
CA PHE A 371 5.83 19.57 -18.08
C PHE A 371 6.37 21.00 -18.09
N GLU A 372 7.60 21.19 -17.63
CA GLU A 372 8.21 22.51 -17.57
C GLU A 372 8.50 23.06 -18.97
N GLY A 373 9.01 22.24 -19.89
CA GLY A 373 9.16 22.62 -21.30
C GLY A 373 7.83 22.84 -22.01
N LEU A 374 6.79 22.06 -21.66
CA LEU A 374 5.44 22.25 -22.20
C LEU A 374 4.81 23.58 -21.75
N PHE A 375 4.93 23.93 -20.47
CA PHE A 375 4.31 25.13 -19.91
C PHE A 375 5.20 26.39 -19.99
N GLY A 376 6.52 26.21 -20.12
CA GLY A 376 7.48 27.29 -19.98
C GLY A 376 7.55 27.83 -18.54
N VAL A 377 7.28 26.98 -17.54
CA VAL A 377 7.19 27.35 -16.12
C VAL A 377 7.97 26.31 -15.31
N ASP A 378 8.82 26.77 -14.41
CA ASP A 378 9.51 25.94 -13.41
C ASP A 378 8.49 25.43 -12.38
N LEU A 379 8.36 24.11 -12.29
CA LEU A 379 7.47 23.41 -11.37
C LEU A 379 8.27 22.58 -10.36
N SER A 380 9.59 22.70 -10.36
CA SER A 380 10.46 21.88 -9.54
C SER A 380 10.26 22.17 -8.06
N MET A 381 10.24 21.10 -7.27
CA MET A 381 10.17 21.16 -5.82
C MET A 381 11.14 20.13 -5.24
N SER A 382 11.79 20.46 -4.13
CA SER A 382 12.50 19.45 -3.35
C SER A 382 11.48 18.50 -2.72
N ARG A 383 11.88 17.24 -2.46
CA ARG A 383 11.00 16.31 -1.74
C ARG A 383 10.61 16.83 -0.36
N GLU A 384 11.50 17.52 0.34
CA GLU A 384 11.22 18.17 1.61
C GLU A 384 10.06 19.17 1.47
N ASP A 385 10.16 20.09 0.50
CA ASP A 385 9.12 21.09 0.24
C ASP A 385 7.79 20.43 -0.16
N MET A 386 7.83 19.35 -0.97
CA MET A 386 6.61 18.64 -1.37
C MET A 386 5.90 17.99 -0.19
N LEU A 387 6.64 17.40 0.76
CA LEU A 387 6.05 16.82 1.98
C LEU A 387 5.45 17.91 2.87
N ASP A 388 6.14 19.05 3.01
CA ASP A 388 5.67 20.19 3.81
C ASP A 388 4.49 20.91 3.18
N ALA A 389 4.39 20.94 1.84
CA ALA A 389 3.29 21.54 1.10
C ALA A 389 2.11 20.57 0.86
N HIS A 390 2.23 19.31 1.28
CA HIS A 390 1.26 18.23 1.00
C HIS A 390 1.09 17.92 -0.50
N GLU A 391 2.11 18.18 -1.32
CA GLU A 391 2.14 17.87 -2.75
C GLU A 391 2.42 16.38 -3.02
N THR A 392 3.17 15.72 -2.13
CA THR A 392 3.43 14.27 -2.23
C THR A 392 3.28 13.57 -0.90
N ARG A 393 2.89 12.29 -0.96
CA ARG A 393 2.84 11.34 0.15
C ARG A 393 2.72 9.91 -0.40
N ASN A 394 2.93 8.89 0.43
CA ASN A 394 2.74 7.51 0.01
C ASN A 394 1.25 7.24 -0.25
N THR A 395 0.86 7.00 -1.51
CA THR A 395 -0.54 6.78 -1.91
C THR A 395 -0.86 5.37 -2.34
N HIS A 396 0.16 4.54 -2.60
CA HIS A 396 -0.02 3.17 -3.10
C HIS A 396 1.18 2.29 -2.71
N ALA A 397 0.88 1.08 -2.26
CA ALA A 397 1.89 0.06 -1.93
C ALA A 397 1.98 -1.00 -3.04
N MET A 398 3.20 -1.43 -3.33
CA MET A 398 3.54 -2.41 -4.36
C MET A 398 4.73 -3.25 -3.90
N THR A 399 5.15 -4.24 -4.69
CA THR A 399 6.22 -5.16 -4.28
C THR A 399 7.43 -5.02 -5.21
N PHE A 400 8.61 -4.73 -4.65
CA PHE A 400 9.85 -4.83 -5.42
C PHE A 400 10.15 -6.29 -5.76
N GLN A 401 10.38 -6.56 -7.04
CA GLN A 401 10.70 -7.89 -7.58
C GLN A 401 12.08 -7.94 -8.27
N GLY A 402 12.74 -6.80 -8.43
CA GLY A 402 14.06 -6.69 -9.05
C GLY A 402 14.62 -5.28 -9.00
N VAL A 403 15.93 -5.19 -9.23
CA VAL A 403 16.68 -3.93 -9.23
C VAL A 403 17.78 -3.99 -10.29
N GLN A 404 17.97 -2.88 -11.00
CA GLN A 404 19.09 -2.65 -11.89
C GLN A 404 20.07 -1.73 -11.16
N LEU A 405 21.33 -2.16 -11.10
CA LEU A 405 22.40 -1.39 -10.49
C LEU A 405 23.24 -0.72 -11.58
N GLY A 406 23.73 0.48 -11.31
CA GLY A 406 24.73 1.17 -12.12
C GLY A 406 26.14 0.65 -11.84
N ASP A 407 27.13 1.23 -12.54
CA ASP A 407 28.54 0.86 -12.41
C ASP A 407 29.11 1.16 -11.00
N ASP A 408 28.50 2.09 -10.27
CA ASP A 408 28.81 2.44 -8.89
C ASP A 408 28.15 1.48 -7.86
N GLY A 409 27.37 0.50 -8.33
CA GLY A 409 26.63 -0.43 -7.51
C GLY A 409 25.34 0.14 -6.89
N ARG A 410 24.95 1.39 -7.23
CA ARG A 410 23.71 2.02 -6.73
C ARG A 410 22.52 1.68 -7.64
N PRO A 411 21.28 1.69 -7.12
CA PRO A 411 20.08 1.53 -7.93
C PRO A 411 19.96 2.62 -9.00
N VAL A 412 19.63 2.20 -10.22
CA VAL A 412 19.24 3.09 -11.33
C VAL A 412 17.81 2.84 -11.79
N ALA A 413 17.28 1.63 -11.61
CA ALA A 413 15.88 1.30 -11.86
C ALA A 413 15.39 0.14 -11.01
N TRP A 414 14.07 0.09 -10.79
CA TRP A 414 13.39 -0.91 -9.99
C TRP A 414 12.29 -1.61 -10.80
N ARG A 415 12.20 -2.93 -10.63
CA ARG A 415 11.11 -3.75 -11.15
C ARG A 415 10.06 -3.92 -10.08
N ILE A 416 8.84 -3.48 -10.36
CA ILE A 416 7.76 -3.43 -9.37
C ILE A 416 6.62 -4.30 -9.85
N GLU A 417 6.21 -5.27 -9.03
CA GLU A 417 4.92 -5.95 -9.19
C GLU A 417 3.82 -5.10 -8.56
N ASN A 418 2.80 -4.81 -9.35
CA ASN A 418 1.61 -4.13 -8.88
C ASN A 418 0.46 -5.11 -8.63
N SER A 419 -0.70 -4.58 -8.23
CA SER A 419 -1.91 -5.32 -7.93
C SER A 419 -3.09 -4.83 -8.76
N TRP A 420 -2.89 -4.51 -10.03
CA TRP A 420 -3.94 -4.05 -10.97
C TRP A 420 -4.25 -5.06 -12.09
N GLY A 421 -3.76 -6.30 -11.95
CA GLY A 421 -3.90 -7.37 -12.93
C GLY A 421 -2.89 -7.31 -14.08
N GLU A 422 -2.77 -8.44 -14.79
CA GLU A 422 -1.82 -8.64 -15.87
C GLU A 422 -2.07 -7.74 -17.09
N ASP A 423 -3.32 -7.35 -17.35
CA ASP A 423 -3.67 -6.43 -18.45
C ASP A 423 -3.25 -4.97 -18.19
N SER A 424 -2.78 -4.66 -16.97
CA SER A 424 -2.31 -3.32 -16.62
C SER A 424 -0.82 -3.18 -16.90
N CYS A 425 -0.42 -2.01 -17.41
CA CYS A 425 0.98 -1.71 -17.69
C CYS A 425 1.62 -2.77 -18.61
N LYS A 426 2.80 -3.30 -18.25
CA LYS A 426 3.45 -4.39 -18.96
C LYS A 426 3.31 -5.67 -18.14
N ASP A 427 2.36 -6.52 -18.50
CA ASP A 427 2.06 -7.79 -17.81
C ASP A 427 1.84 -7.61 -16.30
N GLY A 428 1.30 -6.46 -15.87
CA GLY A 428 1.08 -6.09 -14.47
C GLY A 428 2.28 -5.48 -13.74
N TYR A 429 3.43 -5.31 -14.40
CA TYR A 429 4.65 -4.75 -13.83
C TYR A 429 4.88 -3.30 -14.22
N LEU A 430 5.65 -2.59 -13.38
CA LEU A 430 6.16 -1.25 -13.61
C LEU A 430 7.68 -1.23 -13.56
N VAL A 431 8.26 -0.29 -14.31
CA VAL A 431 9.68 0.06 -14.28
C VAL A 431 9.77 1.47 -13.70
N ALA A 432 10.36 1.61 -12.52
CA ALA A 432 10.61 2.91 -11.92
C ALA A 432 12.08 3.29 -11.98
N SER A 433 12.41 4.51 -12.42
CA SER A 433 13.78 5.03 -12.26
C SER A 433 14.08 5.23 -10.77
N ALA A 434 15.34 5.07 -10.37
CA ALA A 434 15.73 5.30 -8.98
C ALA A 434 15.49 6.77 -8.56
N GLU A 435 15.67 7.71 -9.49
CA GLU A 435 15.34 9.12 -9.26
C GLU A 435 13.84 9.32 -8.98
N TRP A 436 12.95 8.70 -9.76
CA TRP A 436 11.51 8.79 -9.51
C TRP A 436 11.14 8.24 -8.14
N TYR A 437 11.74 7.11 -7.75
CA TYR A 437 11.50 6.54 -6.43
C TYR A 437 12.08 7.41 -5.30
N ARG A 438 13.23 8.07 -5.50
CA ARG A 438 13.78 9.07 -4.55
C ARG A 438 12.89 10.29 -4.39
N THR A 439 12.22 10.70 -5.46
CA THR A 439 11.39 11.91 -5.48
C THR A 439 9.98 11.66 -4.98
N TYR A 440 9.34 10.55 -5.36
CA TYR A 440 7.92 10.26 -5.10
C TYR A 440 7.68 8.98 -4.29
N GLY A 441 8.67 8.13 -4.12
CA GLY A 441 8.65 7.01 -3.17
C GLY A 441 9.30 7.37 -1.85
N GLY A 442 9.27 6.47 -0.89
CA GLY A 442 9.88 6.77 0.41
C GLY A 442 9.77 5.68 1.45
N GLU A 443 9.04 4.59 1.17
CA GLU A 443 8.85 3.52 2.12
C GLU A 443 9.32 2.19 1.56
N VAL A 444 10.05 1.42 2.39
CA VAL A 444 10.32 0.00 2.15
C VAL A 444 10.12 -0.77 3.45
N VAL A 445 9.52 -1.95 3.35
CA VAL A 445 9.44 -2.91 4.44
C VAL A 445 10.27 -4.14 4.12
N VAL A 446 11.29 -4.39 4.94
CA VAL A 446 12.26 -5.47 4.75
C VAL A 446 12.39 -6.32 6.01
N ARG A 447 12.95 -7.52 5.87
CA ARG A 447 13.32 -8.32 7.03
C ARG A 447 14.42 -7.65 7.83
N ARG A 448 14.41 -7.88 9.15
CA ARG A 448 15.38 -7.31 10.09
C ARG A 448 16.83 -7.60 9.68
N GLU A 449 17.10 -8.79 9.15
CA GLU A 449 18.45 -9.21 8.71
C GLU A 449 19.08 -8.32 7.63
N PHE A 450 18.29 -7.54 6.90
CA PHE A 450 18.78 -6.63 5.85
C PHE A 450 18.98 -5.18 6.32
N VAL A 451 18.62 -4.88 7.57
CA VAL A 451 18.74 -3.52 8.14
C VAL A 451 20.03 -3.42 8.95
N PRO A 452 20.83 -2.34 8.80
CA PRO A 452 22.04 -2.17 9.61
C PRO A 452 21.72 -2.12 11.11
N ALA A 453 22.64 -2.66 11.92
CA ALA A 453 22.44 -2.86 13.35
C ALA A 453 22.11 -1.57 14.11
N GLU A 454 22.71 -0.42 13.73
CA GLU A 454 22.37 0.86 14.39
C GLU A 454 20.91 1.29 14.19
N TYR A 455 20.29 0.95 13.06
CA TYR A 455 18.88 1.28 12.79
C TYR A 455 17.93 0.26 13.42
N LEU A 456 18.35 -1.01 13.54
CA LEU A 456 17.60 -2.01 14.30
C LEU A 456 17.51 -1.64 15.78
N GLU A 457 18.60 -1.16 16.38
CA GLU A 457 18.59 -0.69 17.77
C GLU A 457 17.63 0.49 17.94
N LEU A 458 17.59 1.42 16.99
CA LEU A 458 16.61 2.52 17.00
C LEU A 458 15.19 2.00 16.87
N TRP A 459 14.92 1.06 15.96
CA TRP A 459 13.58 0.47 15.80
C TRP A 459 13.05 -0.20 17.06
N ASP A 460 13.92 -0.89 17.81
CA ASP A 460 13.57 -1.65 18.99
C ASP A 460 13.48 -0.80 20.26
N SER A 461 14.41 0.15 20.42
CA SER A 461 14.66 0.82 21.70
C SER A 461 14.34 2.31 21.70
N ALA A 462 14.24 2.98 20.55
CA ALA A 462 14.02 4.43 20.52
C ALA A 462 12.61 4.81 21.00
N PRO A 463 12.45 5.95 21.69
CA PRO A 463 11.13 6.50 21.99
C PRO A 463 10.33 6.73 20.70
N VAL A 464 9.08 6.29 20.70
CA VAL A 464 8.15 6.53 19.60
C VAL A 464 7.56 7.93 19.74
N VAL A 465 7.70 8.73 18.68
CA VAL A 465 7.11 10.07 18.59
C VAL A 465 5.70 9.96 18.02
N GLU A 466 4.71 10.20 18.87
CA GLU A 466 3.31 10.32 18.47
C GLU A 466 3.09 11.58 17.63
N VAL A 467 2.53 11.43 16.43
CA VAL A 467 2.19 12.55 15.55
C VAL A 467 0.71 12.57 15.24
N GLU A 468 0.12 13.77 15.29
CA GLU A 468 -1.28 13.94 14.95
C GLU A 468 -1.51 13.75 13.44
N PRO A 469 -2.67 13.21 13.02
CA PRO A 469 -3.04 12.91 11.63
C PRO A 469 -2.81 14.03 10.60
N TRP A 470 -2.75 15.26 11.07
CA TRP A 470 -2.79 16.48 10.27
C TRP A 470 -1.53 17.34 10.35
N THR A 471 -0.52 16.85 11.04
CA THR A 471 0.84 17.42 10.99
C THR A 471 1.49 17.06 9.66
N ASN A 472 2.59 17.71 9.27
CA ASN A 472 3.28 17.37 8.02
C ASN A 472 3.72 15.90 7.99
N VAL A 473 4.21 15.38 9.13
CA VAL A 473 4.53 13.94 9.29
C VAL A 473 3.26 13.08 9.19
N GLY A 474 2.20 13.45 9.91
CA GLY A 474 0.93 12.72 9.87
C GLY A 474 0.29 12.68 8.48
N CYS A 475 0.39 13.76 7.69
CA CYS A 475 -0.10 13.83 6.32
C CYS A 475 0.77 13.02 5.35
N ALA A 476 2.10 13.10 5.50
CA ALA A 476 3.06 12.34 4.70
C ALA A 476 2.92 10.82 4.88
N LEU A 477 2.61 10.39 6.10
CA LEU A 477 2.39 9.00 6.45
C LEU A 477 0.95 8.55 6.21
N ALA A 478 -0.01 9.42 5.85
CA ALA A 478 -1.41 9.02 5.74
C ALA A 478 -1.61 8.03 4.57
N PRO A 479 -2.30 6.89 4.78
CA PRO A 479 -2.58 5.98 3.68
C PRO A 479 -3.63 6.62 2.77
N ARG A 480 -3.64 6.26 1.50
CA ARG A 480 -4.72 6.71 0.61
C ARG A 480 -6.04 6.08 1.05
N SER A 481 -7.05 6.92 1.24
CA SER A 481 -8.45 6.55 1.52
C SER A 481 -9.09 5.82 0.35
#